data_AF-F8H4U6-F1
#
_entry.id   AF-F8H4U6-F1
#
_cell.length_a   1.000
_cell.length_b   1.000
_cell.length_c   1.000
_cell.angle_alpha   90.00
_cell.angle_beta   90.00
_cell.angle_gamma   90.00
#
_symmetry.space_group_name_H-M   'P 1'
#
loop_
_entity.id
_entity.type
_entity.pdbx_description
1 polymer ?
#
loop_
_entity_poly.entity_id
_entity_poly.type
_entity_poly.pdbx_seq_one_letter_code
_entity_poly.pdbx_strand_id
1 'polypeptide(L)'
;MFLGNGYEGSSMEAIASEAGVSKLTLYSHFKDKEALFCAAVKATCETRLPRRLFQVEADCDIEKLLLEIGRAFHELVNSPESIGLHRVMVAMATQNAGLVKMFFDAGPQQLLLDLQQLFGQADSLGLLRIDDPLRAAEHYCSLIKGAQHFRLLIGYAEAPSQAESDQHVADAVGLFLRAYRG
;
A
#
# COMPACT_ATOMS: atom_id res chain seq x y z
N MET A 1 -6.03 -14.78 -8.31
CA MET A 1 -7.38 -15.28 -7.96
C MET A 1 -8.19 -14.30 -7.12
N PHE A 2 -7.84 -13.98 -5.87
CA PHE A 2 -8.62 -13.01 -5.06
C PHE A 2 -8.77 -11.65 -5.73
N LEU A 3 -7.71 -11.18 -6.39
CA LEU A 3 -7.65 -9.88 -7.08
C LEU A 3 -8.46 -9.85 -8.39
N GLY A 4 -8.77 -11.02 -8.98
CA GLY A 4 -9.49 -11.13 -10.25
C GLY A 4 -10.96 -11.55 -10.10
N ASN A 5 -11.24 -12.52 -9.22
CA ASN A 5 -12.59 -13.08 -9.02
C ASN A 5 -13.29 -12.52 -7.77
N GLY A 6 -12.62 -11.64 -7.02
CA GLY A 6 -13.08 -11.17 -5.72
C GLY A 6 -12.90 -12.21 -4.61
N TYR A 7 -13.05 -11.75 -3.36
CA TYR A 7 -12.94 -12.61 -2.18
C TYR A 7 -14.02 -13.70 -2.16
N GLU A 8 -15.27 -13.36 -2.50
CA GLU A 8 -16.38 -14.31 -2.54
C GLU A 8 -16.31 -15.29 -3.71
N GLY A 9 -15.90 -14.83 -4.90
CA GLY A 9 -15.74 -15.68 -6.09
C GLY A 9 -14.51 -16.59 -6.07
N SER A 10 -13.75 -16.56 -4.97
CA SER A 10 -12.59 -17.43 -4.75
C SER A 10 -12.89 -18.45 -3.66
N SER A 11 -12.61 -19.73 -3.94
CA SER A 11 -12.62 -20.81 -2.93
C SER A 11 -11.20 -21.34 -2.72
N MET A 12 -10.94 -21.92 -1.54
CA MET A 12 -9.66 -22.57 -1.25
C MET A 12 -9.37 -23.68 -2.27
N GLU A 13 -10.41 -24.37 -2.73
CA GLU A 13 -10.39 -25.38 -3.80
C GLU A 13 -9.80 -24.83 -5.09
N ALA A 14 -10.38 -23.73 -5.58
CA ALA A 14 -9.97 -23.12 -6.85
C ALA A 14 -8.55 -22.55 -6.74
N ILE A 15 -8.19 -21.99 -5.59
CA ILE A 15 -6.84 -21.48 -5.36
C ILE A 15 -5.81 -22.61 -5.33
N ALA A 16 -6.10 -23.72 -4.66
CA ALA A 16 -5.21 -24.89 -4.64
C ALA A 16 -5.00 -25.45 -6.06
N SER A 17 -6.09 -25.57 -6.83
CA SER A 17 -6.05 -26.02 -8.21
C SER A 17 -5.20 -25.12 -9.09
N GLU A 18 -5.40 -23.80 -9.01
CA GLU A 18 -4.65 -22.81 -9.78
C GLU A 18 -3.15 -22.79 -9.40
N ALA A 19 -2.85 -22.93 -8.10
CA ALA A 19 -1.48 -22.96 -7.60
C ALA A 19 -0.76 -24.32 -7.83
N GLY A 20 -1.45 -25.33 -8.38
CA GLY A 20 -0.89 -26.66 -8.61
C GLY A 20 -0.54 -27.42 -7.33
N VAL A 21 -1.19 -27.09 -6.20
CA VAL A 21 -0.95 -27.73 -4.89
C VAL A 21 -2.18 -28.49 -4.41
N SER A 22 -1.98 -29.47 -3.53
CA SER A 22 -3.11 -30.17 -2.91
C SER A 22 -3.85 -29.27 -1.93
N LYS A 23 -5.16 -29.52 -1.70
CA LYS A 23 -5.90 -28.86 -0.62
C LYS A 23 -5.22 -29.04 0.74
N LEU A 24 -4.71 -30.25 1.02
CA LEU A 24 -4.05 -30.55 2.29
C LEU A 24 -2.83 -29.64 2.49
N THR A 25 -2.04 -29.42 1.44
CA THR A 25 -0.91 -28.49 1.43
C THR A 25 -1.35 -27.06 1.68
N LEU A 26 -2.41 -26.60 1.01
CA LEU A 26 -2.91 -25.23 1.21
C LEU A 26 -3.41 -25.02 2.66
N TYR A 27 -4.19 -25.97 3.19
CA TYR A 27 -4.69 -25.92 4.57
C TYR A 27 -3.61 -26.13 5.64
N SER A 28 -2.50 -26.81 5.33
CA SER A 28 -1.36 -26.89 6.24
C SER A 28 -0.62 -25.55 6.40
N HIS A 29 -0.71 -24.67 5.40
CA HIS A 29 -0.12 -23.32 5.46
C HIS A 29 -1.11 -22.26 5.92
N PHE A 30 -2.39 -22.39 5.57
CA PHE A 30 -3.42 -21.38 5.86
C PHE A 30 -4.67 -22.04 6.42
N LYS A 31 -5.03 -21.62 7.63
CA LYS A 31 -6.19 -22.17 8.38
C LYS A 31 -7.50 -21.99 7.61
N ASP A 32 -7.66 -20.85 6.96
CA ASP A 32 -8.87 -20.43 6.27
C ASP A 32 -8.55 -19.46 5.11
N LYS A 33 -9.59 -19.06 4.40
CA LYS A 33 -9.49 -18.18 3.22
C LYS A 33 -9.06 -16.77 3.62
N GLU A 34 -9.48 -16.30 4.78
CA GLU A 34 -9.12 -15.02 5.38
C GLU A 34 -7.60 -14.94 5.64
N ALA A 35 -7.01 -15.99 6.22
CA ALA A 35 -5.58 -16.06 6.50
C ALA A 35 -4.76 -16.06 5.21
N LEU A 36 -5.17 -16.84 4.21
CA LEU A 36 -4.52 -16.85 2.90
C LEU A 36 -4.62 -15.50 2.20
N PHE A 37 -5.78 -14.85 2.28
CA PHE A 37 -5.99 -13.52 1.73
C PHE A 37 -5.06 -12.48 2.38
N CYS A 38 -4.96 -12.46 3.72
CA CYS A 38 -4.06 -11.54 4.42
C CYS A 38 -2.60 -11.78 4.07
N ALA A 39 -2.19 -13.05 3.98
CA ALA A 39 -0.84 -13.40 3.58
C ALA A 39 -0.53 -12.92 2.16
N ALA A 40 -1.48 -13.03 1.23
CA ALA A 40 -1.33 -12.53 -0.13
C ALA A 40 -1.22 -11.00 -0.19
N VAL A 41 -2.04 -10.27 0.58
CA VAL A 41 -1.97 -8.80 0.69
C VAL A 41 -0.61 -8.39 1.24
N LYS A 42 -0.19 -8.99 2.35
CA LYS A 42 1.10 -8.70 2.99
C LYS A 42 2.27 -8.98 2.04
N ALA A 43 2.29 -10.13 1.38
CA ALA A 43 3.34 -10.49 0.42
C ALA A 43 3.40 -9.52 -0.77
N THR A 44 2.24 -9.04 -1.26
CA THR A 44 2.16 -8.04 -2.33
C THR A 44 2.77 -6.72 -1.88
N CYS A 45 2.39 -6.24 -0.69
CA CYS A 45 2.95 -5.02 -0.11
C CYS A 45 4.46 -5.14 0.12
N GLU A 46 4.95 -6.23 0.72
CA GLU A 46 6.38 -6.44 0.97
C GLU A 46 7.22 -6.56 -0.31
N THR A 47 6.65 -7.11 -1.37
CA THR A 47 7.33 -7.22 -2.67
C THR A 47 7.48 -5.85 -3.34
N ARG A 48 6.44 -5.00 -3.29
CA ARG A 48 6.41 -3.70 -3.96
C ARG A 48 7.02 -2.57 -3.13
N LEU A 49 6.90 -2.65 -1.81
CA LEU A 49 7.42 -1.71 -0.82
C LEU A 49 8.26 -2.48 0.21
N PRO A 50 9.42 -3.02 -0.17
CA PRO A 50 10.25 -3.77 0.76
C PRO A 50 10.78 -2.87 1.88
N ARG A 51 10.83 -3.40 3.11
CA ARG A 51 11.25 -2.66 4.33
C ARG A 51 12.57 -1.89 4.20
N ARG A 52 13.48 -2.37 3.34
CA ARG A 52 14.75 -1.68 3.04
C ARG A 52 14.57 -0.26 2.48
N LEU A 53 13.44 0.05 1.84
CA LEU A 53 13.13 1.39 1.35
C LEU A 53 12.82 2.38 2.47
N PHE A 54 12.52 1.91 3.68
CA PHE A 54 12.13 2.76 4.81
C PHE A 54 13.28 3.01 5.80
N GLN A 55 14.52 2.76 5.37
CA GLN A 55 15.71 2.98 6.18
C GLN A 55 16.27 4.37 5.91
N VAL A 56 16.55 5.14 6.97
CA VAL A 56 17.12 6.48 6.90
C VAL A 56 18.55 6.43 7.44
N GLU A 57 19.47 7.03 6.68
CA GLU A 57 20.85 7.26 7.09
C GLU A 57 21.09 8.77 7.26
N ALA A 58 22.06 9.16 8.10
CA ALA A 58 22.28 10.56 8.49
C ALA A 58 22.64 11.48 7.31
N ASP A 59 23.30 10.93 6.29
CA ASP A 59 23.74 11.61 5.07
C ASP A 59 22.85 11.30 3.86
N CYS A 60 21.69 10.66 4.08
CA CYS A 60 20.80 10.32 2.97
C CYS A 60 20.16 11.57 2.34
N ASP A 61 19.98 11.53 1.02
CA ASP A 61 19.13 12.50 0.33
C ASP A 61 17.66 12.17 0.60
N ILE A 62 17.10 12.82 1.61
CA ILE A 62 15.72 12.57 2.06
C ILE A 62 14.69 12.81 0.94
N GLU A 63 14.95 13.72 0.01
CA GLU A 63 14.04 13.96 -1.11
C GLU A 63 14.05 12.79 -2.08
N LYS A 64 15.25 12.33 -2.44
CA LYS A 64 15.40 11.16 -3.29
C LYS A 64 14.76 9.93 -2.66
N LEU A 65 14.98 9.70 -1.36
CA LEU A 65 14.36 8.59 -0.64
C LEU A 65 12.83 8.67 -0.68
N LEU A 66 12.25 9.83 -0.41
CA LEU A 66 10.80 10.02 -0.47
C LEU A 66 10.25 9.95 -1.90
N LEU A 67 11.01 10.33 -2.93
CA LEU A 67 10.60 10.11 -4.32
C LEU A 67 10.57 8.62 -4.66
N GLU A 68 11.56 7.84 -4.22
CA GLU A 68 11.62 6.39 -4.44
C GLU A 68 10.45 5.66 -3.77
N ILE A 69 10.18 5.95 -2.49
CA ILE A 69 9.03 5.40 -1.77
C ILE A 69 7.72 5.83 -2.44
N GLY A 70 7.62 7.10 -2.82
CA GLY A 70 6.40 7.68 -3.41
C GLY A 70 6.04 7.03 -4.74
N ARG A 71 7.04 6.77 -5.59
CA ARG A 71 6.85 6.07 -6.87
C ARG A 71 6.39 4.63 -6.65
N ALA A 72 7.07 3.89 -5.77
CA ALA A 72 6.71 2.51 -5.47
C ALA A 72 5.30 2.40 -4.87
N PHE A 73 4.93 3.33 -3.98
CA PHE A 73 3.60 3.38 -3.40
C PHE A 73 2.54 3.76 -4.43
N HIS A 74 2.78 4.79 -5.24
CA HIS A 74 1.88 5.23 -6.29
C HIS A 74 1.60 4.11 -7.31
N GLU A 75 2.64 3.41 -7.77
CA GLU A 75 2.51 2.26 -8.67
C GLU A 75 1.68 1.15 -8.02
N LEU A 76 1.97 0.80 -6.76
CA LEU A 76 1.23 -0.22 -6.03
C LEU A 76 -0.25 0.12 -5.90
N VAL A 77 -0.60 1.32 -5.41
CA VAL A 77 -2.00 1.64 -5.10
C VAL A 77 -2.87 1.88 -6.34
N ASN A 78 -2.25 2.27 -7.45
CA ASN A 78 -2.96 2.51 -8.71
C ASN A 78 -2.90 1.32 -9.67
N SER A 79 -2.27 0.20 -9.27
CA SER A 79 -2.29 -1.02 -10.06
C SER A 79 -3.74 -1.53 -10.23
N PRO A 80 -4.08 -2.14 -11.38
CA PRO A 80 -5.42 -2.70 -11.61
C PRO A 80 -5.87 -3.64 -10.49
N GLU A 81 -4.94 -4.43 -9.96
CA GLU A 81 -5.19 -5.40 -8.90
C GLU A 81 -5.50 -4.72 -7.57
N SER A 82 -4.73 -3.70 -7.18
CA SER A 82 -4.95 -2.94 -5.94
C SER A 82 -6.25 -2.14 -5.99
N ILE A 83 -6.57 -1.54 -7.14
CA ILE A 83 -7.84 -0.83 -7.36
C ILE A 83 -9.01 -1.81 -7.29
N GLY A 84 -8.91 -2.96 -7.96
CA GLY A 84 -9.90 -4.03 -7.88
C GLY A 84 -10.13 -4.49 -6.45
N LEU A 85 -9.04 -4.72 -5.70
CA LEU A 85 -9.13 -5.16 -4.32
C LEU A 85 -9.75 -4.10 -3.41
N HIS A 86 -9.35 -2.84 -3.56
CA HIS A 86 -9.93 -1.74 -2.80
C HIS A 86 -11.45 -1.67 -2.99
N ARG A 87 -11.93 -1.77 -4.25
CA ARG A 87 -13.37 -1.82 -4.54
C ARG A 87 -14.09 -2.97 -3.84
N VAL A 88 -13.49 -4.17 -3.81
CA VAL A 88 -14.04 -5.32 -3.08
C VAL A 88 -14.13 -5.02 -1.58
N MET A 89 -13.09 -4.43 -0.98
CA MET A 89 -13.09 -4.09 0.45
C MET A 89 -14.15 -3.03 0.79
N VAL A 90 -14.33 -2.02 -0.08
CA VAL A 90 -15.39 -1.02 0.08
C VAL A 90 -16.78 -1.65 -0.02
N ALA A 91 -17.00 -2.55 -0.97
CA ALA A 91 -18.27 -3.27 -1.11
C ALA A 91 -18.58 -4.15 0.11
N MET A 92 -17.55 -4.68 0.78
CA MET A 92 -17.66 -5.50 1.98
C MET A 92 -17.75 -4.72 3.29
N ALA A 93 -17.56 -3.39 3.27
CA ALA A 93 -17.45 -2.57 4.48
C ALA A 93 -18.63 -2.70 5.45
N THR A 94 -19.86 -2.87 4.93
CA THR A 94 -21.08 -3.04 5.75
C THR A 94 -21.45 -4.50 6.00
N GLN A 95 -20.81 -5.45 5.32
CA GLN A 95 -21.18 -6.87 5.34
C GLN A 95 -20.20 -7.71 6.16
N ASN A 96 -18.91 -7.38 6.12
CA ASN A 96 -17.87 -8.12 6.82
C ASN A 96 -16.76 -7.18 7.31
N ALA A 97 -17.04 -6.48 8.40
CA ALA A 97 -16.09 -5.56 9.04
C ALA A 97 -14.80 -6.26 9.49
N GLY A 98 -14.87 -7.55 9.84
CA GLY A 98 -13.70 -8.35 10.22
C GLY A 98 -12.71 -8.48 9.07
N LEU A 99 -13.19 -8.86 7.89
CA LEU A 99 -12.35 -8.98 6.69
C LEU A 99 -11.71 -7.64 6.29
N VAL A 100 -12.50 -6.56 6.33
CA VAL A 100 -12.00 -5.21 5.98
C VAL A 100 -10.92 -4.76 6.97
N LYS A 101 -11.11 -5.03 8.27
CA LYS A 101 -10.08 -4.76 9.27
C LYS A 101 -8.82 -5.58 9.00
N MET A 102 -8.95 -6.87 8.72
CA MET A 102 -7.81 -7.73 8.41
C MET A 102 -7.03 -7.26 7.16
N PHE A 103 -7.73 -6.81 6.12
CA PHE A 103 -7.11 -6.15 4.97
C PHE A 103 -6.32 -4.91 5.36
N PHE A 104 -6.94 -4.01 6.13
CA PHE A 104 -6.31 -2.77 6.56
C PHE A 104 -5.06 -3.04 7.41
N ASP A 105 -5.15 -3.97 8.35
CA ASP A 105 -4.06 -4.35 9.24
C ASP A 105 -2.88 -5.00 8.47
N ALA A 106 -3.17 -5.81 7.45
CA ALA A 106 -2.18 -6.56 6.68
C ALA A 106 -1.39 -5.73 5.66
N GLY A 107 -1.99 -4.65 5.13
CA GLY A 107 -1.37 -3.82 4.09
C GLY A 107 -1.24 -2.35 4.52
N PRO A 108 -2.33 -1.55 4.42
CA PRO A 108 -2.31 -0.11 4.73
C PRO A 108 -1.66 0.26 6.08
N GLN A 109 -1.99 -0.46 7.15
CA GLN A 109 -1.47 -0.19 8.49
C GLN A 109 0.04 -0.43 8.56
N GLN A 110 0.57 -1.47 7.89
CA GLN A 110 2.01 -1.74 7.88
C GLN A 110 2.79 -0.62 7.20
N LEU A 111 2.29 -0.14 6.05
CA LEU A 111 2.90 1.00 5.36
C LEU A 111 2.91 2.27 6.24
N LEU A 112 1.82 2.55 6.94
CA LEU A 112 1.76 3.70 7.86
C LEU A 112 2.78 3.57 9.00
N LEU A 113 2.97 2.37 9.54
CA LEU A 113 3.97 2.11 10.59
C LEU A 113 5.41 2.25 10.06
N ASP A 114 5.69 1.73 8.87
CA ASP A 114 7.02 1.85 8.25
C ASP A 114 7.36 3.33 7.95
N LEU A 115 6.40 4.11 7.44
CA LEU A 115 6.55 5.55 7.24
C LEU A 115 6.66 6.32 8.55
N GLN A 116 5.87 5.97 9.57
CA GLN A 116 5.96 6.58 10.90
C GLN A 116 7.37 6.40 11.48
N GLN A 117 7.94 5.19 11.35
CA GLN A 117 9.31 4.92 11.80
C GLN A 117 10.32 5.75 10.99
N LEU A 118 10.22 5.77 9.66
CA LEU A 118 11.09 6.56 8.79
C LEU A 118 11.06 8.05 9.16
N PHE A 119 9.86 8.61 9.37
CA PHE A 119 9.70 10.03 9.70
C PHE A 119 10.20 10.38 11.09
N GLY A 120 10.01 9.52 12.08
CA GLY A 120 10.61 9.69 13.40
C GLY A 120 12.14 9.66 13.37
N GLN A 121 12.73 8.80 12.54
CA GLN A 121 14.19 8.75 12.34
C GLN A 121 14.70 10.01 11.63
N ALA A 122 14.04 10.43 10.55
CA ALA A 122 14.41 11.63 9.80
C ALA A 122 14.33 12.90 10.67
N ASP A 123 13.35 13.01 11.56
CA ASP A 123 13.27 14.09 12.55
C ASP A 123 14.44 14.04 13.55
N SER A 124 14.74 12.86 14.11
CA SER A 124 15.86 12.68 15.06
C SER A 124 17.23 13.03 14.46
N LEU A 125 17.37 12.90 13.13
CA LEU A 125 18.57 13.24 12.37
C LEU A 125 18.58 14.70 11.86
N GLY A 126 17.50 15.46 12.11
CA GLY A 126 17.36 16.85 11.64
C GLY A 126 17.13 17.00 10.13
N LEU A 127 16.78 15.91 9.43
CA LEU A 127 16.47 15.92 7.99
C LEU A 127 15.08 16.49 7.71
N LEU A 128 14.16 16.32 8.66
CA LEU A 128 12.80 16.88 8.66
C LEU A 128 12.49 17.44 10.06
N ARG A 129 11.41 18.20 10.19
CA ARG A 129 10.82 18.63 11.47
C ARG A 129 9.40 18.09 11.55
N ILE A 130 9.17 17.07 12.38
CA ILE A 130 7.90 16.33 12.43
C ILE A 130 7.45 16.11 13.88
N ASP A 131 6.41 16.82 14.31
CA ASP A 131 5.85 16.67 15.66
C ASP A 131 5.05 15.35 15.84
N ASP A 132 4.33 14.93 14.79
CA ASP A 132 3.53 13.69 14.77
C ASP A 132 3.89 12.84 13.54
N PRO A 133 4.79 11.86 13.70
CA PRO A 133 5.23 11.01 12.59
C PRO A 133 4.13 10.17 11.96
N LEU A 134 3.11 9.76 12.73
CA LEU A 134 2.00 8.98 12.17
C LEU A 134 1.13 9.87 11.27
N ARG A 135 0.84 11.08 11.71
CA ARG A 135 0.08 12.05 10.91
C ARG A 135 0.84 12.48 9.66
N ALA A 136 2.16 12.63 9.75
CA ALA A 136 3.01 12.84 8.58
C ALA A 136 2.91 11.67 7.59
N ALA A 137 2.88 10.42 8.05
CA ALA A 137 2.62 9.24 7.22
C ALA A 137 1.27 9.29 6.49
N GLU A 138 0.21 9.67 7.19
CA GLU A 138 -1.13 9.81 6.61
C GLU A 138 -1.19 10.94 5.56
N HIS A 139 -0.58 12.09 5.85
CA HIS A 139 -0.46 13.21 4.90
C HIS A 139 0.30 12.78 3.65
N TYR A 140 1.47 12.15 3.82
CA TYR A 140 2.29 11.67 2.71
C TYR A 140 1.51 10.69 1.82
N CYS A 141 0.88 9.67 2.42
CA CYS A 141 0.08 8.70 1.68
C CYS A 141 -1.10 9.36 0.93
N SER A 142 -1.74 10.35 1.53
CA SER A 142 -2.88 11.04 0.94
C SER A 142 -2.47 11.90 -0.25
N LEU A 143 -1.35 12.63 -0.12
CA LEU A 143 -0.76 13.41 -1.21
C LEU A 143 -0.36 12.52 -2.40
N ILE A 144 0.32 11.40 -2.12
CA ILE A 144 0.73 10.47 -3.18
C ILE A 144 -0.48 9.84 -3.88
N LYS A 145 -1.55 9.46 -3.17
CA LYS A 145 -2.78 8.96 -3.82
C LYS A 145 -3.42 10.03 -4.70
N GLY A 146 -3.58 11.25 -4.17
CA GLY A 146 -4.20 12.36 -4.88
C GLY A 146 -5.60 12.07 -5.42
N ALA A 147 -6.09 12.98 -6.28
CA ALA A 147 -7.39 12.81 -6.91
C ALA A 147 -7.42 11.69 -7.96
N GLN A 148 -6.27 11.39 -8.59
CA GLN A 148 -6.18 10.37 -9.63
C GLN A 148 -6.53 8.98 -9.10
N HIS A 149 -6.04 8.61 -7.92
CA HIS A 149 -6.41 7.35 -7.27
C HIS A 149 -7.92 7.22 -7.09
N PHE A 150 -8.58 8.29 -6.63
CA PHE A 150 -10.05 8.27 -6.47
C PHE A 150 -10.77 8.11 -7.81
N ARG A 151 -10.32 8.80 -8.87
CA ARG A 151 -10.90 8.66 -10.22
C ARG A 151 -10.76 7.24 -10.76
N LEU A 152 -9.62 6.60 -10.52
CA LEU A 152 -9.41 5.18 -10.83
C LEU A 152 -10.37 4.31 -10.02
N LEU A 153 -10.49 4.52 -8.71
CA LEU A 153 -11.40 3.74 -7.85
C LEU A 153 -12.85 3.78 -8.32
N ILE A 154 -13.35 4.93 -8.79
CA ILE A 154 -14.73 5.06 -9.28
C ILE A 154 -14.90 4.73 -10.77
N GLY A 155 -13.82 4.37 -11.47
CA GLY A 155 -13.86 3.99 -12.88
C GLY A 155 -14.07 5.17 -13.84
N TYR A 156 -13.73 6.39 -13.41
CA TYR A 156 -13.90 7.62 -14.19
C TYR A 156 -12.64 8.02 -14.98
N ALA A 157 -11.50 7.38 -14.74
CA ALA A 157 -10.25 7.68 -15.44
C ALA A 157 -9.54 6.40 -15.87
N GLU A 158 -8.73 6.54 -16.91
CA GLU A 158 -7.71 5.56 -17.30
C GLU A 158 -6.47 5.69 -16.39
N ALA A 159 -5.60 4.67 -16.45
CA ALA A 159 -4.32 4.71 -15.78
C ALA A 159 -3.48 5.90 -16.31
N PRO A 160 -2.85 6.69 -15.43
CA PRO A 160 -1.97 7.77 -15.88
C PRO A 160 -0.78 7.21 -16.64
N SER A 161 -0.24 7.98 -17.57
CA SER A 161 1.05 7.68 -18.18
C SER A 161 2.17 7.69 -17.13
N GLN A 162 3.33 7.12 -17.46
CA GLN A 162 4.49 7.15 -16.57
C GLN A 162 4.94 8.59 -16.28
N ALA A 163 4.91 9.47 -17.29
CA ALA A 163 5.31 10.87 -17.13
C ALA A 163 4.37 11.63 -16.18
N GLU A 164 3.05 11.41 -16.29
CA GLU A 164 2.07 12.01 -15.37
C GLU A 164 2.22 11.48 -13.95
N SER A 165 2.48 10.18 -13.80
CA SER A 165 2.73 9.55 -12.49
C SER A 165 3.97 10.13 -11.82
N ASP A 166 5.06 10.26 -12.58
CA ASP A 166 6.32 10.79 -12.11
C ASP A 166 6.21 12.25 -11.69
N GLN A 167 5.51 13.06 -12.48
CA GLN A 167 5.25 14.47 -12.18
C GLN A 167 4.39 14.61 -10.91
N HIS A 168 3.31 13.84 -10.80
CA HIS A 168 2.44 13.85 -9.62
C HIS A 168 3.18 13.49 -8.34
N VAL A 169 4.02 12.44 -8.38
CA VAL A 169 4.84 12.06 -7.22
C VAL A 169 5.84 13.16 -6.86
N ALA A 170 6.50 13.77 -7.85
CA ALA A 170 7.43 14.87 -7.60
C ALA A 170 6.73 16.08 -6.95
N ASP A 171 5.55 16.45 -7.43
CA ASP A 171 4.77 17.56 -6.87
C ASP A 171 4.29 17.28 -5.44
N ALA A 172 3.81 16.05 -5.19
CA ALA A 172 3.36 15.60 -3.87
C ALA A 172 4.51 15.58 -2.85
N VAL A 173 5.68 15.03 -3.22
CA VAL A 173 6.88 15.03 -2.37
C VAL A 173 7.38 16.45 -2.13
N GLY A 174 7.41 17.29 -3.16
CA GLY A 174 7.79 18.69 -3.03
C GLY A 174 6.88 19.46 -2.08
N LEU A 175 5.56 19.22 -2.11
CA LEU A 175 4.61 19.81 -1.17
C LEU A 175 4.83 19.30 0.26
N PHE A 176 5.01 18.00 0.44
CA PHE A 176 5.31 17.40 1.73
C PHE A 176 6.59 17.98 2.33
N LEU A 177 7.67 18.09 1.55
CA LEU A 177 8.92 18.66 1.99
C LEU A 177 8.80 20.13 2.34
N ARG A 178 7.99 20.93 1.65
CA ARG A 178 7.74 22.34 2.05
C ARG A 178 7.03 22.44 3.40
N ALA A 179 6.22 21.46 3.77
CA ALA A 179 5.49 21.46 5.04
C ALA A 179 6.37 21.00 6.21
N TYR A 180 7.36 20.13 5.96
CA TYR A 180 8.14 19.46 7.01
C TYR A 180 9.66 19.69 6.94
N ARG A 181 10.20 20.38 5.92
CA ARG A 181 11.57 20.91 5.96
C ARG A 181 11.57 22.16 6.82
N GLY A 182 12.49 22.18 7.77
CA GLY A 182 12.66 23.25 8.74
C GLY A 182 13.27 24.53 8.19
#